data_AF-A0A395ZCC0-F1
#
_entry.id   AF-A0A395ZCC0-F1
#
_cell.length_a   1.000
_cell.length_b   1.000
_cell.length_c   1.000
_cell.angle_alpha   90.00
_cell.angle_beta   90.00
_cell.angle_gamma   90.00
#
_symmetry.space_group_name_H-M   'P 1'
#
loop_
_entity.id
_entity.type
_entity.pdbx_description
1 polymer ?
#
loop_
_entity_poly.entity_id
_entity_poly.type
_entity_poly.pdbx_seq_one_letter_code
_entity_poly.pdbx_strand_id
1 'polypeptide(L)' 'MDDPDFNNYFHTFFRCIGDNDCFRSRFLEEDAIIQEKGVHEIRKIYPGGHDWNVWRPCFTDFAQMIFR' A
#
# COMPACT_ATOMS: atom_id res chain seq x y z
N MET A 1 8.60 9.46 5.64
CA MET A 1 9.49 8.82 4.64
C MET A 1 10.81 9.56 4.49
N ASP A 2 10.86 10.88 4.75
CA ASP A 2 12.12 11.65 4.64
C ASP A 2 13.03 11.53 5.87
N ASP A 3 12.49 11.03 6.99
CA ASP A 3 13.29 10.66 8.16
C ASP A 3 14.04 9.35 7.86
N PRO A 4 15.39 9.30 8.01
CA PRO A 4 16.19 8.09 7.80
C PRO A 4 15.73 6.89 8.65
N ASP A 5 15.11 7.13 9.81
CA ASP A 5 14.63 6.09 10.72
C ASP A 5 13.20 5.62 10.41
N PHE A 6 12.59 6.06 9.30
CA PHE A 6 11.20 5.72 8.96
C PHE A 6 10.90 4.21 9.02
N ASN A 7 11.80 3.38 8.48
CA ASN A 7 11.65 1.93 8.45
C ASN A 7 11.75 1.29 9.85
N ASN A 8 12.36 1.98 10.83
CA ASN A 8 12.41 1.52 12.21
C ASN A 8 11.12 1.86 12.96
N TYR A 9 10.48 2.99 12.63
CA TYR A 9 9.21 3.40 13.24
C TYR A 9 8.03 2.54 12.77
N PHE A 10 7.96 2.26 11.46
CA PHE A 10 6.83 1.56 10.86
C PHE A 10 7.22 0.16 10.43
N HIS A 11 6.82 -0.82 11.24
CA HIS A 11 7.06 -2.24 10.96
C HIS A 11 6.18 -2.76 9.81
N THR A 12 5.13 -2.02 9.46
CA THR A 12 4.23 -2.35 8.36
C THR A 12 3.85 -1.07 7.63
N PHE A 13 4.26 -0.97 6.38
CA PHE A 13 3.80 0.07 5.44
C PHE A 13 3.07 -0.62 4.29
N PHE A 14 1.75 -0.63 4.33
CA PHE A 14 0.91 -1.36 3.39
C PHE A 14 0.23 -0.41 2.40
N ARG A 15 0.42 -0.65 1.11
CA ARG A 15 -0.26 0.08 0.03
C ARG A 15 -1.10 -0.87 -0.81
N CYS A 16 -2.32 -0.45 -1.16
CA CYS A 16 -3.19 -1.26 -2.00
C CYS A 16 -4.13 -0.42 -2.86
N ILE A 17 -4.58 -1.01 -3.97
CA ILE A 17 -5.55 -0.41 -4.88
C ILE A 17 -6.31 -1.47 -5.69
N GLY A 18 -7.46 -1.10 -6.24
CA GLY A 18 -8.16 -1.86 -7.27
C GLY A 18 -7.43 -1.82 -8.63
N ASP A 19 -7.49 -2.90 -9.40
CA ASP A 19 -6.90 -3.00 -10.75
C ASP A 19 -7.63 -2.13 -11.80
N ASN A 20 -8.89 -1.80 -11.55
CA ASN A 20 -9.73 -0.92 -12.37
C ASN A 20 -10.01 0.43 -11.68
N ASP A 21 -9.26 0.77 -10.64
CA ASP A 21 -9.40 2.04 -9.94
C ASP A 21 -8.94 3.22 -10.83
N CYS A 22 -9.69 4.32 -10.80
CA CYS A 22 -9.39 5.52 -11.59
C CYS A 22 -8.07 6.20 -11.20
N PHE A 23 -7.53 5.91 -10.02
CA PHE A 23 -6.26 6.44 -9.54
C PHE A 23 -5.06 5.50 -9.73
N ARG A 24 -5.24 4.36 -10.43
CA ARG A 24 -4.20 3.34 -10.59
C ARG A 24 -2.91 3.86 -11.22
N SER A 25 -2.98 4.72 -12.24
CA SER A 25 -1.77 5.27 -12.86
C SER A 25 -0.91 6.04 -11.84
N ARG A 26 -1.54 6.92 -11.05
CA ARG A 26 -0.86 7.70 -10.01
C ARG A 26 -0.29 6.80 -8.91
N PHE A 27 -1.04 5.79 -8.48
CA PHE A 27 -0.58 4.83 -7.49
C PHE A 27 0.70 4.09 -7.92
N LEU A 28 0.83 3.78 -9.22
CA LEU A 28 2.03 3.16 -9.78
C LEU A 28 3.17 4.15 -9.95
N GLU A 29 2.90 5.41 -10.29
CA GLU A 29 3.92 6.47 -10.34
C GLU A 29 4.59 6.70 -8.97
N GLU A 30 3.83 6.56 -7.88
CA GLU A 30 4.33 6.66 -6.52
C GLU A 30 5.33 5.54 -6.14
N ASP A 31 5.40 4.44 -6.90
CA ASP A 31 6.43 3.40 -6.70
C ASP A 31 7.84 4.01 -6.79
N ALA A 32 8.03 5.01 -7.66
CA ALA A 32 9.32 5.70 -7.80
C ALA A 32 9.73 6.40 -6.49
N ILE A 33 8.77 7.00 -5.79
CA ILE A 33 9.01 7.67 -4.50
C ILE A 33 9.36 6.65 -3.42
N ILE A 34 8.66 5.50 -3.39
CA ILE A 34 8.94 4.43 -2.43
C ILE A 34 10.36 3.87 -2.63
N GLN A 35 10.74 3.65 -3.89
CA GLN A 35 12.08 3.17 -4.26
C GLN A 35 13.16 4.19 -3.94
N GLU A 36 12.97 5.45 -4.33
CA GLU A 36 13.92 6.55 -4.06
C GLU A 36 14.18 6.69 -2.55
N LYS A 37 13.13 6.59 -1.73
CA LYS A 37 13.24 6.74 -0.28
C LYS A 37 13.63 5.45 0.45
N GLY A 38 13.79 4.33 -0.26
CA GLY A 38 14.14 3.04 0.33
C GLY A 38 13.13 2.55 1.37
N VAL A 39 11.85 2.89 1.23
CA VAL A 39 10.80 2.52 2.18
C VAL A 39 10.45 1.04 2.02
N HIS A 40 10.39 0.30 3.13
CA HIS A 40 9.96 -1.09 3.13
C HIS A 40 8.43 -1.19 3.01
N GLU A 41 7.92 -1.49 1.82
CA GLU A 41 6.48 -1.63 1.58
C GLU A 41 6.01 -3.07 1.39
N ILE A 42 4.72 -3.27 1.68
CA ILE A 42 3.93 -4.40 1.19
C ILE A 42 2.87 -3.83 0.27
N ARG A 43 2.89 -4.25 -1.01
CA ARG A 43 1.97 -3.76 -2.03
C ARG A 43 1.04 -4.85 -2.52
N LYS A 44 -0.27 -4.54 -2.64
CA LYS A 44 -1.25 -5.48 -3.20
C LYS A 44 -2.27 -4.79 -4.10
N ILE A 45 -2.52 -5.38 -5.27
CA ILE A 45 -3.56 -4.96 -6.20
C ILE A 45 -4.70 -5.97 -6.12
N TYR A 46 -5.93 -5.49 -6.01
CA TYR A 46 -7.14 -6.30 -5.88
C TYR A 46 -8.02 -6.15 -7.12
N PRO A 47 -8.79 -7.17 -7.51
CA PRO A 47 -9.79 -7.02 -8.57
C PRO A 47 -10.89 -6.03 -8.15
N GLY A 48 -11.16 -5.02 -8.98
CA GLY A 48 -12.22 -4.04 -8.76
C GLY A 48 -11.79 -2.59 -8.94
N GLY A 49 -12.74 -1.68 -8.76
CA GLY A 49 -12.54 -0.23 -8.89
C GLY A 49 -12.38 0.46 -7.54
N HIS A 50 -12.82 1.72 -7.49
CA HIS A 50 -12.78 2.54 -6.29
C HIS A 50 -14.01 2.28 -5.40
N ASP A 51 -14.10 1.08 -4.82
CA ASP A 51 -15.28 0.69 -4.05
C ASP A 51 -14.99 -0.30 -2.90
N TRP A 52 -16.04 -0.56 -2.11
CA TRP A 52 -15.98 -1.40 -0.91
C TRP A 52 -15.62 -2.87 -1.17
N ASN A 53 -15.84 -3.41 -2.37
CA ASN A 53 -15.44 -4.77 -2.71
C ASN A 53 -13.93 -4.92 -2.77
N VAL A 54 -13.20 -3.81 -3.01
CA VAL A 54 -11.74 -3.75 -2.88
C VAL A 54 -11.34 -3.46 -1.43
N TRP A 55 -11.93 -2.46 -0.78
CA TRP A 55 -11.44 -2.02 0.53
C TRP A 55 -11.65 -3.04 1.66
N ARG A 56 -12.72 -3.85 1.62
CA ARG A 56 -12.98 -4.87 2.63
C ARG A 56 -11.89 -5.96 2.67
N PRO A 57 -11.54 -6.63 1.56
CA PRO A 57 -10.42 -7.56 1.57
C PRO A 57 -9.07 -6.87 1.85
N CYS A 58 -8.86 -5.62 1.38
CA CYS A 58 -7.68 -4.84 1.75
C CYS A 58 -7.47 -4.74 3.26
N PHE A 59 -8.53 -4.34 3.99
CA PHE A 59 -8.47 -4.23 5.43
C PHE A 59 -8.30 -5.60 6.10
N THR A 60 -8.95 -6.64 5.58
CA THR A 60 -8.83 -8.00 6.10
C THR A 60 -7.37 -8.46 6.07
N ASP A 61 -6.68 -8.28 4.94
CA ASP A 61 -5.28 -8.66 4.81
C ASP A 61 -4.36 -7.78 5.68
N PHE A 62 -4.59 -6.47 5.71
CA PHE A 62 -3.83 -5.55 6.54
C PHE A 62 -3.93 -5.89 8.03
N ALA A 63 -5.14 -6.22 8.52
CA ALA A 63 -5.35 -6.61 9.92
C ALA A 63 -4.53 -7.84 10.32
N GLN A 64 -4.35 -8.81 9.40
CA GLN A 64 -3.50 -10.00 9.64
C GLN A 64 -1.99 -9.66 9.66
N MET A 65 -1.58 -8.47 9.21
CA MET A 65 -0.18 -8.03 9.26
C MET A 65 0.16 -7.37 10.59
N ILE A 66 -0.76 -6.56 11.14
CA ILE A 66 -0.49 -5.71 12.31
C ILE A 66 -0.79 -6.37 13.67
N PHE A 67 -1.55 -7.47 13.70
CA PHE A 67 -1.90 -8.20 14.92
C PHE A 67 -1.28 -9.59 14.96
N ARG A 68 -0.02 -9.70 14.53
CA ARG A 68 0.77 -10.94 14.63
C ARG A 68 1.38 -11.11 16.01
#